data_AF-A0A6A4YXM9-F1
#
_entry.id   AF-A0A6A4YXM9-F1
#
_cell.length_a   1.000
_cell.length_b   1.000
_cell.length_c   1.000
_cell.angle_alpha   90.00
_cell.angle_beta   90.00
_cell.angle_gamma   90.00
#
_symmetry.space_group_name_H-M   'P 1'
#
loop_
_entity.id
_entity.type
_entity.pdbx_description
1 polymer ?
#
loop_
_entity_poly.entity_id
_entity_poly.type
_entity_poly.pdbx_seq_one_letter_code
_entity_poly.pdbx_strand_id
1 'polypeptide(L)'
;MTASAPYKSTQPPACSQLEKLLLDWIQLCEEWRVPIVTGPTIKTKAQKIKDAMLRCDISTQDDTNKLTKLKFSKGWLYRFQLRHNLKSRRIYGEAASACPLSVENGHQQVLTVTRGYEKRDIFNLDETAFFYCTTESKVICKSSMPGRKKIKKRVTVAVTCNADGSTKWPLLCIGTAKNPRCFKNITAEDLGFDYDASRKGWMTGIVFARWVETFNSAMQAQERNVLLLLDNASPHRYQGQLSN
;
A
#
# COMPACT_ATOMS: atom_id res chain seq x y z
N MET A 1 -36.79 -38.15 14.87
CA MET A 1 -36.31 -37.00 14.09
C MET A 1 -35.32 -36.21 14.94
N THR A 2 -34.03 -36.41 14.75
CA THR A 2 -32.96 -35.72 15.49
C THR A 2 -32.70 -34.36 14.83
N ALA A 3 -32.99 -33.27 15.53
CA ALA A 3 -32.70 -31.92 15.06
C ALA A 3 -31.17 -31.73 14.96
N SER A 4 -30.65 -31.44 13.76
CA SER A 4 -29.24 -31.16 13.56
C SER A 4 -28.85 -29.87 14.31
N ALA A 5 -27.76 -29.91 15.07
CA ALA A 5 -27.27 -28.73 15.77
C ALA A 5 -27.01 -27.57 14.79
N PRO A 6 -27.45 -26.33 15.11
CA PRO A 6 -27.24 -25.19 14.22
C PRO A 6 -25.75 -24.98 13.95
N TYR A 7 -25.42 -24.67 12.70
CA TYR A 7 -24.05 -24.36 12.28
C TYR A 7 -23.43 -23.32 13.23
N LYS A 8 -22.16 -23.48 13.63
CA LYS A 8 -21.47 -22.58 14.59
C LYS A 8 -21.49 -21.09 14.18
N SER A 9 -21.87 -20.77 12.95
CA SER A 9 -22.06 -19.41 12.41
C SER A 9 -23.38 -18.73 12.81
N THR A 10 -24.40 -19.47 13.25
CA THR A 10 -25.72 -18.92 13.65
C THR A 10 -25.92 -18.84 15.16
N GLN A 11 -24.87 -19.08 15.95
CA GLN A 11 -24.95 -18.94 17.40
C GLN A 11 -25.19 -17.48 17.82
N PRO A 12 -26.06 -17.24 18.82
CA PRO A 12 -26.31 -15.91 19.35
C PRO A 12 -25.02 -15.28 19.89
N PRO A 13 -24.93 -13.94 19.89
CA PRO A 13 -23.76 -13.26 20.42
C PRO A 13 -23.58 -13.59 21.91
N ALA A 14 -22.33 -13.76 22.34
CA ALA A 14 -22.01 -14.03 23.74
C ALA A 14 -22.46 -12.90 24.68
N CYS A 15 -22.53 -11.67 24.17
CA CYS A 15 -23.12 -10.52 24.84
C CYS A 15 -23.75 -9.61 23.77
N SER A 16 -25.08 -9.50 23.75
CA SER A 16 -25.83 -8.72 22.76
C SER A 16 -25.59 -7.21 22.90
N GLN A 17 -25.47 -6.72 24.14
CA GLN A 17 -25.26 -5.30 24.42
C GLN A 17 -23.89 -4.79 23.93
N LEU A 18 -22.83 -5.59 24.07
CA LEU A 18 -21.50 -5.26 23.55
C LEU A 18 -21.53 -5.15 22.02
N GLU A 19 -22.19 -6.09 21.34
CA GLU A 19 -22.29 -6.04 19.87
C GLU A 19 -23.11 -4.83 19.41
N LYS A 20 -24.18 -4.47 20.13
CA LYS A 20 -24.97 -3.26 19.83
C LYS A 20 -24.11 -2.00 19.90
N LEU A 21 -23.39 -1.78 21.00
CA LEU A 21 -22.50 -0.62 21.16
C LEU A 21 -21.39 -0.57 20.10
N LEU A 22 -20.90 -1.74 19.70
CA LEU A 22 -19.89 -1.84 18.65
C LEU A 22 -20.46 -1.50 17.27
N LEU A 23 -21.71 -1.90 16.97
CA LEU A 23 -22.41 -1.54 15.75
C LEU A 23 -22.72 -0.05 15.67
N ASP A 24 -23.20 0.54 16.76
CA ASP A 24 -23.47 1.98 16.84
C ASP A 24 -22.20 2.78 16.55
N TRP A 25 -21.06 2.32 17.09
CA TRP A 25 -19.76 2.91 16.76
C TRP A 25 -19.37 2.75 15.29
N ILE A 26 -19.61 1.59 14.68
CA ILE A 26 -19.34 1.37 13.25
C ILE A 26 -20.22 2.32 12.42
N GLN A 27 -21.50 2.43 12.74
CA GLN A 27 -22.45 3.31 12.05
C GLN A 27 -22.03 4.78 12.15
N LEU A 28 -21.64 5.25 13.34
CA LEU A 28 -21.10 6.61 13.52
C LEU A 28 -19.84 6.84 12.68
N CYS A 29 -18.95 5.85 12.57
CA CYS A 29 -17.78 5.96 11.69
C CYS A 29 -18.18 6.03 10.21
N GLU A 30 -19.27 5.37 9.82
CA GLU A 30 -19.83 5.45 8.46
C GLU A 30 -20.44 6.82 8.18
N GLU A 31 -21.28 7.33 9.08
CA GLU A 31 -21.90 8.65 9.00
C GLU A 31 -20.85 9.76 8.88
N TRP A 32 -19.78 9.67 9.67
CA TRP A 32 -18.69 10.65 9.67
C TRP A 32 -17.63 10.41 8.58
N ARG A 33 -17.84 9.38 7.74
CA ARG A 33 -16.93 9.02 6.63
C ARG A 33 -15.48 8.84 7.09
N VAL A 34 -15.31 8.19 8.24
CA VAL A 34 -14.00 7.94 8.85
C VAL A 34 -13.57 6.50 8.52
N PRO A 35 -12.54 6.30 7.66
CA PRO A 35 -12.17 4.98 7.20
C PRO A 35 -11.25 4.25 8.20
N ILE A 36 -11.65 4.19 9.46
CA ILE A 36 -10.89 3.51 10.52
C ILE A 36 -11.37 2.09 10.77
N VAL A 37 -12.54 1.69 10.28
CA VAL A 37 -13.18 0.42 10.64
C VAL A 37 -12.51 -0.76 9.94
N THR A 38 -11.37 -1.20 10.42
CA THR A 38 -10.64 -2.40 9.96
C THR A 38 -10.82 -3.58 10.92
N GLY A 39 -10.45 -4.80 10.52
CA GLY A 39 -10.52 -5.96 11.41
C GLY A 39 -9.76 -5.78 12.74
N PRO A 40 -8.52 -5.26 12.72
CA PRO A 40 -7.78 -4.88 13.93
C PRO A 40 -8.51 -3.85 14.80
N THR A 41 -9.01 -2.76 14.22
CA THR A 41 -9.65 -1.67 14.99
C THR A 41 -10.99 -2.09 15.59
N ILE A 42 -11.78 -2.94 14.91
CA ILE A 42 -13.00 -3.54 15.47
C ILE A 42 -12.66 -4.33 16.74
N LYS A 43 -11.62 -5.18 16.70
CA LYS A 43 -11.19 -5.93 17.90
C LYS A 43 -10.73 -5.00 19.02
N THR A 44 -9.95 -3.96 18.70
CA THR A 44 -9.50 -2.97 19.69
C THR A 44 -10.67 -2.20 20.31
N LYS A 45 -11.64 -1.76 19.51
CA LYS A 45 -12.83 -1.07 20.02
C LYS A 45 -13.70 -2.01 20.86
N ALA A 46 -13.90 -3.26 20.43
CA ALA A 46 -14.65 -4.26 21.18
C ALA A 46 -14.03 -4.52 22.56
N GLN A 47 -12.69 -4.59 22.64
CA GLN A 47 -11.97 -4.69 23.91
C GLN A 47 -12.22 -3.47 24.80
N LYS A 48 -12.12 -2.25 24.25
CA LYS A 48 -12.41 -1.02 25.03
C LYS A 48 -13.83 -0.96 25.57
N ILE A 49 -14.82 -1.41 24.77
CA ILE A 49 -16.22 -1.49 25.20
C ILE A 49 -16.36 -2.53 26.33
N LYS A 50 -15.75 -3.71 26.18
CA LYS A 50 -15.71 -4.74 27.24
C LYS A 50 -15.15 -4.20 28.55
N ASP A 51 -14.00 -3.53 28.49
CA ASP A 51 -13.32 -2.99 29.68
C ASP A 51 -14.10 -1.84 30.33
N ALA A 52 -14.90 -1.09 29.54
CA ALA A 52 -15.80 -0.07 30.07
C ALA A 52 -17.03 -0.70 30.76
N MET A 53 -17.63 -1.72 30.15
CA MET A 53 -18.78 -2.43 30.72
C MET A 53 -18.44 -3.10 32.05
N LEU A 54 -17.26 -3.74 32.15
CA LEU A 54 -16.78 -4.37 33.38
C LEU A 54 -16.44 -3.37 34.51
N ARG A 55 -16.15 -2.11 34.18
CA ARG A 55 -15.84 -1.06 35.16
C ARG A 55 -17.07 -0.35 35.70
N CYS A 56 -18.12 -0.24 34.91
CA CYS A 56 -19.32 0.54 35.25
C CYS A 56 -20.49 -0.32 35.75
N ASP A 57 -20.28 -1.63 35.98
CA ASP A 57 -21.26 -2.60 36.47
C ASP A 57 -22.62 -2.55 35.74
N ILE A 58 -22.56 -2.32 34.42
CA ILE A 58 -23.74 -2.15 33.55
C ILE A 58 -24.39 -3.52 33.21
N SER A 59 -23.85 -4.62 33.74
CA SER A 59 -24.16 -5.99 33.34
C SER A 59 -24.59 -6.88 34.51
N THR A 60 -25.48 -7.84 34.27
CA THR A 60 -25.87 -8.84 35.27
C THR A 60 -24.68 -9.75 35.65
N GLN A 61 -24.71 -10.39 36.81
CA GLN A 61 -23.64 -11.30 37.29
C GLN A 61 -23.26 -12.38 36.24
N ASP A 62 -24.25 -12.87 35.48
CA ASP A 62 -24.07 -13.88 34.43
C ASP A 62 -23.42 -13.29 33.15
N ASP A 63 -23.75 -12.04 32.81
CA ASP A 63 -23.12 -11.31 31.71
C ASP A 63 -21.66 -10.95 32.02
N THR A 64 -21.34 -10.60 33.27
CA THR A 64 -19.97 -10.32 33.73
C THR A 64 -19.08 -11.56 33.59
N ASN A 65 -19.59 -12.75 33.91
CA ASN A 65 -18.88 -14.03 33.72
C ASN A 65 -18.68 -14.39 32.24
N LYS A 66 -19.63 -14.04 31.37
CA LYS A 66 -19.52 -14.23 29.91
C LYS A 66 -18.53 -13.23 29.29
N LEU A 67 -18.56 -11.97 29.72
CA LEU A 67 -17.68 -10.90 29.25
C LEU A 67 -16.21 -11.14 29.64
N THR A 68 -15.95 -11.59 30.87
CA THR A 68 -14.60 -11.92 31.32
C THR A 68 -13.95 -13.02 30.47
N LYS A 69 -14.71 -14.06 30.11
CA LYS A 69 -14.27 -15.17 29.24
C LYS A 69 -14.18 -14.82 27.74
N LEU A 70 -14.79 -13.71 27.31
CA LEU A 70 -14.84 -13.32 25.90
C LEU A 70 -13.46 -12.90 25.36
N LYS A 71 -13.04 -13.55 24.27
CA LYS A 71 -11.80 -13.24 23.51
C LYS A 71 -12.14 -12.80 22.09
N PHE A 72 -11.58 -11.66 21.66
CA PHE A 72 -11.76 -11.10 20.31
C PHE A 72 -10.80 -11.73 19.31
N SER A 73 -10.94 -13.04 19.08
CA SER A 73 -10.13 -13.78 18.12
C SER A 73 -10.50 -13.47 16.65
N LYS A 74 -9.68 -13.95 15.69
CA LYS A 74 -10.04 -13.90 14.26
C LYS A 74 -11.40 -14.58 13.98
N GLY A 75 -11.67 -15.69 14.67
CA GLY A 75 -12.94 -16.42 14.54
C GLY A 75 -14.14 -15.65 15.11
N TRP A 76 -13.96 -14.92 16.22
CA TRP A 76 -14.99 -14.03 16.75
C TRP A 76 -15.31 -12.91 15.75
N LEU A 77 -14.29 -12.26 15.20
CA LEU A 77 -14.44 -11.18 14.23
C LEU A 77 -15.19 -11.66 12.97
N TYR A 78 -14.82 -12.83 12.44
CA TYR A 78 -15.50 -13.43 11.29
C TYR A 78 -16.99 -13.65 11.55
N ARG A 79 -17.34 -14.21 12.72
CA ARG A 79 -18.74 -14.44 13.10
C ARG A 79 -19.51 -13.14 13.31
N PHE A 80 -18.89 -12.15 13.93
CA PHE A 80 -19.46 -10.81 14.08
C PHE A 80 -19.76 -10.18 12.72
N GLN A 81 -18.81 -10.23 11.78
CA GLN A 81 -19.00 -9.73 10.43
C GLN A 81 -20.14 -10.45 9.69
N LEU A 82 -20.20 -11.78 9.80
CA LEU A 82 -21.28 -12.57 9.20
C LEU A 82 -22.66 -12.21 9.78
N ARG A 83 -22.79 -12.15 11.12
CA ARG A 83 -24.05 -11.80 11.80
C ARG A 83 -24.60 -10.45 11.36
N HIS A 84 -23.72 -9.48 11.14
CA HIS A 84 -24.09 -8.10 10.83
C HIS A 84 -23.94 -7.74 9.34
N ASN A 85 -23.73 -8.74 8.48
CA ASN A 85 -23.54 -8.60 7.03
C ASN A 85 -22.48 -7.56 6.64
N LEU A 86 -21.38 -7.52 7.39
CA LEU A 86 -20.26 -6.62 7.16
C LEU A 86 -19.28 -7.24 6.17
N LYS A 87 -19.04 -6.58 5.03
CA LYS A 87 -18.15 -7.09 3.97
C LYS A 87 -16.88 -6.25 3.87
N SER A 88 -15.75 -6.93 3.67
CA SER A 88 -14.49 -6.26 3.31
C SER A 88 -14.56 -5.89 1.83
N ARG A 89 -14.57 -4.59 1.53
CA ARG A 89 -14.58 -4.09 0.14
C ARG A 89 -13.23 -3.46 -0.19
N ARG A 90 -12.66 -3.83 -1.34
CA ARG A 90 -11.46 -3.18 -1.87
C ARG A 90 -11.90 -1.99 -2.71
N ILE A 91 -11.45 -0.80 -2.33
CA ILE A 91 -11.69 0.42 -3.09
C ILE A 91 -10.61 0.48 -4.18
N TYR A 92 -10.98 0.21 -5.43
CA TYR A 92 -10.09 0.31 -6.59
C TYR A 92 -10.17 1.72 -7.16
N GLY A 93 -9.02 2.32 -7.46
CA GLY A 93 -8.93 3.67 -8.03
C GLY A 93 -8.85 3.70 -9.56
N GLU A 94 -8.08 2.80 -10.21
CA GLU A 94 -7.59 3.08 -11.58
C GLU A 94 -7.44 1.85 -12.51
N ALA A 95 -7.91 0.66 -12.14
CA ALA A 95 -7.61 -0.57 -12.93
C ALA A 95 -8.47 -0.80 -14.19
N ALA A 96 -9.32 0.14 -14.60
CA ALA A 96 -10.46 -0.16 -15.47
C ALA A 96 -10.35 0.27 -16.96
N SER A 97 -9.19 0.74 -17.46
CA SER A 97 -9.19 1.55 -18.70
C SER A 97 -8.34 1.08 -19.90
N ALA A 98 -7.66 -0.08 -19.87
CA ALA A 98 -6.83 -0.51 -21.01
C ALA A 98 -7.56 -1.54 -21.92
N CYS A 99 -7.64 -1.26 -23.22
CA CYS A 99 -8.18 -2.19 -24.22
C CYS A 99 -7.16 -3.29 -24.56
N PRO A 100 -7.57 -4.57 -24.70
CA PRO A 100 -6.65 -5.66 -25.04
C PRO A 100 -5.83 -5.44 -26.33
N LEU A 101 -6.42 -4.80 -27.34
CA LEU A 101 -5.73 -4.48 -28.60
C LEU A 101 -4.57 -3.49 -28.38
N SER A 102 -4.72 -2.52 -27.47
CA SER A 102 -3.66 -1.58 -27.13
C SER A 102 -2.50 -2.26 -26.41
N VAL A 103 -2.78 -3.29 -25.60
CA VAL A 103 -1.75 -4.09 -24.92
C VAL A 103 -0.95 -4.90 -25.94
N GLU A 104 -1.62 -5.57 -26.87
CA GLU A 104 -0.95 -6.38 -27.90
C GLU A 104 -0.04 -5.52 -28.79
N ASN A 105 -0.54 -4.37 -29.25
CA ASN A 105 0.27 -3.42 -30.03
C ASN A 105 1.47 -2.91 -29.22
N GLY A 106 1.28 -2.61 -27.94
CA GLY A 106 2.37 -2.19 -27.05
C GLY A 106 3.46 -3.27 -26.90
N HIS A 107 3.06 -4.54 -26.75
CA HIS A 107 4.01 -5.66 -26.71
C HIS A 107 4.83 -5.77 -27.98
N GLN A 108 4.20 -5.67 -29.16
CA GLN A 108 4.91 -5.74 -30.44
C GLN A 108 5.91 -4.58 -30.61
N GLN A 109 5.55 -3.37 -30.16
CA GLN A 109 6.46 -2.21 -30.18
C GLN A 109 7.68 -2.43 -29.30
N VAL A 110 7.49 -2.89 -28.06
CA VAL A 110 8.59 -3.19 -27.14
C VAL A 110 9.51 -4.27 -27.73
N LEU A 111 8.95 -5.35 -28.29
CA LEU A 111 9.74 -6.41 -28.95
C LEU A 111 10.53 -5.89 -30.14
N THR A 112 9.96 -4.96 -30.91
CA THR A 112 10.62 -4.37 -32.08
C THR A 112 11.82 -3.52 -31.67
N VAL A 113 11.64 -2.63 -30.69
CA VAL A 113 12.71 -1.72 -30.22
C VAL A 113 13.82 -2.48 -29.49
N THR A 114 13.46 -3.57 -28.78
CA THR A 114 14.43 -4.38 -28.03
C THR A 114 15.22 -5.38 -28.89
N ARG A 115 14.81 -5.64 -30.15
CA ARG A 115 15.39 -6.69 -31.01
C ARG A 115 16.90 -6.54 -31.27
N GLY A 116 17.42 -5.32 -31.25
CA GLY A 116 18.84 -5.03 -31.50
C GLY A 116 19.75 -5.14 -30.27
N TYR A 117 19.20 -5.45 -29.10
CA TYR A 117 19.94 -5.44 -27.84
C TYR A 117 19.93 -6.82 -27.19
N GLU A 118 21.04 -7.19 -26.54
CA GLU A 118 21.06 -8.36 -25.67
C GLU A 118 20.24 -8.07 -24.40
N LYS A 119 19.69 -9.12 -23.77
CA LYS A 119 18.87 -8.97 -22.55
C LYS A 119 19.62 -8.25 -21.42
N ARG A 120 20.93 -8.43 -21.33
CA ARG A 120 21.78 -7.76 -20.34
C ARG A 120 21.86 -6.24 -20.54
N ASP A 121 21.63 -5.76 -21.77
CA ASP A 121 21.72 -4.35 -22.21
C ASP A 121 20.35 -3.67 -22.34
N ILE A 122 19.26 -4.38 -22.03
CA ILE A 122 17.91 -3.80 -21.95
C ILE A 122 17.60 -3.53 -20.48
N PHE A 123 17.55 -2.26 -20.09
CA PHE A 123 17.21 -1.81 -18.76
C PHE A 123 15.79 -1.28 -18.70
N ASN A 124 15.15 -1.40 -17.55
CA ASN A 124 13.91 -0.72 -17.23
C ASN A 124 14.10 0.07 -15.94
N LEU A 125 13.72 1.34 -15.95
CA LEU A 125 13.56 2.16 -14.75
C LEU A 125 12.08 2.39 -14.50
N ASP A 126 11.66 2.16 -13.26
CA ASP A 126 10.31 2.50 -12.81
C ASP A 126 10.33 3.02 -11.36
N GLU A 127 9.35 3.83 -11.00
CA GLU A 127 9.27 4.45 -9.69
C GLU A 127 8.10 3.94 -8.86
N THR A 128 8.40 3.62 -7.60
CA THR A 128 7.40 3.27 -6.61
C THR A 128 7.39 4.26 -5.46
N ALA A 129 6.20 4.51 -4.91
CA ALA A 129 6.04 5.37 -3.76
C ALA A 129 5.88 4.54 -2.49
N PHE A 130 6.84 4.64 -1.57
CA PHE A 130 6.75 4.05 -0.24
C PHE A 130 6.06 5.00 0.74
N PHE A 131 4.82 4.69 1.11
CA PHE A 131 4.02 5.51 2.03
C PHE A 131 4.13 5.07 3.48
N TYR A 132 5.17 5.55 4.18
CA TYR A 132 5.51 5.13 5.54
C TYR A 132 4.60 5.67 6.66
N CYS A 133 3.67 6.58 6.36
CA CYS A 133 2.67 7.06 7.33
C CYS A 133 1.21 6.77 6.92
N THR A 134 0.99 5.95 5.88
CA THR A 134 -0.37 5.63 5.43
C THR A 134 -0.99 4.50 6.25
N THR A 135 -2.22 4.69 6.71
CA THR A 135 -3.04 3.64 7.34
C THR A 135 -3.76 2.79 6.29
N GLU A 136 -4.07 1.53 6.64
CA GLU A 136 -4.79 0.60 5.76
C GLU A 136 -6.11 1.19 5.24
N SER A 137 -6.38 1.01 3.94
CA SER A 137 -7.65 1.42 3.30
C SER A 137 -8.71 0.33 3.24
N LYS A 138 -8.53 -0.78 3.96
CA LYS A 138 -9.53 -1.84 4.04
C LYS A 138 -10.46 -1.57 5.20
N VAL A 139 -11.59 -0.96 4.88
CA VAL A 139 -12.66 -0.73 5.85
C VAL A 139 -13.77 -1.76 5.68
N ILE A 140 -14.31 -2.18 6.80
CA ILE A 140 -15.43 -3.09 6.96
C ILE A 140 -16.64 -2.18 7.19
N CYS A 141 -17.50 -2.08 6.19
CA CYS A 141 -18.67 -1.20 6.20
C CYS A 141 -19.85 -1.89 5.50
N LYS A 142 -21.07 -1.51 5.85
CA LYS A 142 -22.32 -2.01 5.24
C LYS A 142 -22.54 -1.37 3.87
N SER A 143 -22.20 -0.10 3.71
CA SER A 143 -22.40 0.69 2.49
C SER A 143 -21.08 1.26 1.94
N SER A 144 -21.08 1.68 0.66
CA SER A 144 -19.90 2.29 0.04
C SER A 144 -19.63 3.67 0.65
N MET A 145 -18.45 3.86 1.25
CA MET A 145 -18.06 5.14 1.86
C MET A 145 -17.10 5.94 0.97
N PRO A 146 -17.23 7.28 0.91
CA PRO A 146 -16.22 8.15 0.33
C PRO A 146 -14.88 8.01 1.07
N GLY A 147 -13.78 7.83 0.34
CA GLY A 147 -12.46 7.69 0.94
C GLY A 147 -11.95 8.99 1.59
N ARG A 148 -11.32 8.89 2.77
CA ARG A 148 -10.60 10.03 3.38
C ARG A 148 -9.27 10.27 2.68
N LYS A 149 -8.85 11.54 2.60
CA LYS A 149 -7.52 11.94 2.12
C LYS A 149 -6.44 11.32 3.01
N LYS A 150 -5.70 10.35 2.48
CA LYS A 150 -4.60 9.67 3.16
C LYS A 150 -3.46 10.65 3.46
N ILE A 151 -2.74 10.43 4.57
CA ILE A 151 -1.44 11.09 4.80
C ILE A 151 -0.46 10.53 3.78
N LYS A 152 -0.22 11.29 2.70
CA LYS A 152 0.64 10.90 1.58
C LYS A 152 2.14 11.17 1.83
N LYS A 153 2.60 11.10 3.09
CA LYS A 153 4.05 11.15 3.37
C LYS A 153 4.68 9.94 2.71
N ARG A 154 5.64 10.19 1.83
CA ARG A 154 6.22 9.17 0.96
C ARG A 154 7.69 9.43 0.73
N VAL A 155 8.39 8.34 0.43
CA VAL A 155 9.68 8.36 -0.28
C VAL A 155 9.39 7.75 -1.64
N THR A 156 9.81 8.40 -2.72
CA THR A 156 9.78 7.78 -4.05
C THR A 156 11.08 7.00 -4.23
N VAL A 157 11.01 5.78 -4.73
CA VAL A 157 12.19 4.94 -5.00
C VAL A 157 12.15 4.61 -6.49
N ALA A 158 13.15 5.07 -7.23
CA ALA A 158 13.37 4.63 -8.60
C ALA A 158 14.25 3.37 -8.58
N VAL A 159 13.76 2.34 -9.25
CA VAL A 159 14.39 1.01 -9.30
C VAL A 159 14.76 0.76 -10.74
N THR A 160 16.02 0.37 -10.99
CA THR A 160 16.49 0.07 -12.34
C THR A 160 17.20 -1.28 -12.38
N CYS A 161 16.79 -2.15 -13.29
CA CYS A 161 17.45 -3.43 -13.54
C CYS A 161 17.38 -3.80 -15.02
N ASN A 162 18.27 -4.70 -15.45
CA ASN A 162 18.25 -5.25 -16.80
C ASN A 162 17.29 -6.43 -16.95
N ALA A 163 16.98 -6.78 -18.20
CA ALA A 163 15.93 -7.74 -18.54
C ALA A 163 16.26 -9.19 -18.15
N ASP A 164 17.55 -9.54 -18.00
CA ASP A 164 17.97 -10.84 -17.48
C ASP A 164 18.22 -10.86 -15.96
N GLY A 165 18.15 -9.70 -15.31
CA GLY A 165 18.32 -9.54 -13.85
C GLY A 165 19.76 -9.66 -13.35
N SER A 166 20.75 -9.76 -14.24
CA SER A 166 22.17 -9.84 -13.87
C SER A 166 22.71 -8.54 -13.28
N THR A 167 22.14 -7.40 -13.66
CA THR A 167 22.55 -6.07 -13.19
C THR A 167 21.39 -5.35 -12.53
N LYS A 168 21.60 -4.94 -11.27
CA LYS A 168 20.70 -4.07 -10.51
C LYS A 168 21.43 -2.77 -10.24
N TRP A 169 20.93 -1.68 -10.79
CA TRP A 169 21.49 -0.35 -10.52
C TRP A 169 21.21 0.04 -9.05
N PRO A 170 22.07 0.85 -8.40
CA PRO A 170 21.77 1.43 -7.10
C PRO A 170 20.38 2.07 -7.06
N LEU A 171 19.68 1.90 -5.94
CA LEU A 171 18.36 2.51 -5.76
C LEU A 171 18.50 4.03 -5.68
N LEU A 172 17.66 4.76 -6.39
CA LEU A 172 17.54 6.21 -6.19
C LEU A 172 16.33 6.50 -5.30
N CYS A 173 16.60 6.95 -4.08
CA CYS A 173 15.60 7.39 -3.12
C CYS A 173 15.37 8.91 -3.22
N ILE A 174 14.12 9.33 -3.35
CA ILE A 174 13.74 10.74 -3.46
C ILE A 174 12.83 11.12 -2.29
N GLY A 175 13.36 11.92 -1.38
CA GLY A 175 12.63 12.46 -0.24
C GLY A 175 12.27 13.94 -0.40
N THR A 176 11.65 14.51 0.64
CA THR A 176 11.31 15.94 0.67
C THR A 176 12.39 16.81 1.27
N ALA A 177 13.26 16.24 2.10
CA ALA A 177 14.31 16.97 2.80
C ALA A 177 15.66 16.70 2.12
N LYS A 178 16.44 17.74 1.83
CA LYS A 178 17.78 17.57 1.26
C LYS A 178 18.68 16.72 2.16
N ASN A 179 18.60 16.95 3.47
CA ASN A 179 19.31 16.16 4.48
C ASN A 179 18.29 15.58 5.48
N PRO A 180 17.81 14.34 5.28
CA PRO A 180 16.92 13.69 6.22
C PRO A 180 17.55 13.56 7.61
N ARG A 181 16.83 13.95 8.66
CA ARG A 181 17.34 13.85 10.05
C ARG A 181 17.72 12.42 10.46
N CYS A 182 17.15 11.40 9.82
CA CYS A 182 17.48 10.00 10.08
C CYS A 182 18.88 9.61 9.60
N PHE A 183 19.48 10.36 8.67
CA PHE A 183 20.84 10.10 8.19
C PHE A 183 21.90 10.48 9.22
N LYS A 184 21.60 11.46 10.11
CA LYS A 184 22.56 11.99 11.09
C LYS A 184 23.86 12.39 10.39
N ASN A 185 24.93 11.61 10.57
CA ASN A 185 26.27 11.83 10.01
C ASN A 185 26.65 10.79 8.94
N ILE A 186 25.71 9.95 8.51
CA ILE A 186 25.92 8.89 7.51
C ILE A 186 25.30 9.38 6.19
N THR A 187 26.00 9.24 5.08
CA THR A 187 25.50 9.62 3.75
C THR A 187 24.60 8.52 3.16
N ALA A 188 23.89 8.82 2.07
CA ALA A 188 23.08 7.78 1.40
C ALA A 188 24.00 6.75 0.73
N GLU A 189 25.11 7.24 0.19
CA GLU A 189 26.16 6.48 -0.46
C GLU A 189 26.78 5.47 0.52
N ASP A 190 27.04 5.88 1.77
CA ASP A 190 27.50 4.98 2.85
C ASP A 190 26.49 3.85 3.15
N LEU A 191 25.20 4.08 2.87
CA LEU A 191 24.12 3.10 3.03
C LEU A 191 23.87 2.27 1.77
N GLY A 192 24.62 2.52 0.69
CA GLY A 192 24.56 1.76 -0.57
C GLY A 192 23.41 2.14 -1.50
N PHE A 193 22.90 3.38 -1.43
CA PHE A 193 21.89 3.88 -2.36
C PHE A 193 22.09 5.37 -2.68
N ASP A 194 21.53 5.82 -3.79
CA ASP A 194 21.56 7.23 -4.19
C ASP A 194 20.40 7.99 -3.55
N TYR A 195 20.61 9.24 -3.15
CA TYR A 195 19.56 10.08 -2.59
C TYR A 195 19.48 11.46 -3.25
N ASP A 196 18.28 11.86 -3.64
CA ASP A 196 17.98 13.25 -4.02
C ASP A 196 16.73 13.75 -3.27
N ALA A 197 16.50 15.06 -3.30
CA ALA A 197 15.36 15.68 -2.67
C ALA A 197 14.64 16.62 -3.62
N SER A 198 13.31 16.50 -3.62
CA SER A 198 12.45 17.45 -4.30
C SER A 198 11.34 17.92 -3.37
N ARG A 199 10.77 19.09 -3.63
CA ARG A 199 9.75 19.70 -2.75
C ARG A 199 8.58 18.77 -2.39
N LYS A 200 8.22 17.84 -3.28
CA LYS A 200 7.16 16.86 -3.06
C LYS A 200 7.67 15.44 -2.80
N GLY A 201 8.98 15.20 -2.87
CA GLY A 201 9.58 13.86 -2.82
C GLY A 201 9.18 13.00 -4.02
N TRP A 202 9.12 13.62 -5.20
CA TRP A 202 8.75 13.02 -6.49
C TRP A 202 9.95 13.08 -7.44
N MET A 203 9.98 12.19 -8.45
CA MET A 203 10.87 12.37 -9.60
C MET A 203 10.59 13.72 -10.27
N THR A 204 11.67 14.41 -10.66
CA THR A 204 11.61 15.66 -11.42
C THR A 204 12.61 15.57 -12.57
N GLY A 205 12.43 16.36 -13.63
CA GLY A 205 13.34 16.30 -14.77
C GLY A 205 14.79 16.58 -14.40
N ILE A 206 15.05 17.41 -13.38
CA ILE A 206 16.41 17.70 -12.88
C ILE A 206 17.01 16.46 -12.19
N VAL A 207 16.23 15.79 -11.35
CA VAL A 207 16.67 14.57 -10.65
C VAL A 207 16.92 13.46 -11.66
N PHE A 208 16.01 13.28 -12.62
CA PHE A 208 16.15 12.31 -13.70
C PHE A 208 17.36 12.59 -14.59
N ALA A 209 17.59 13.86 -14.97
CA ALA A 209 18.75 14.26 -15.77
C ALA A 209 20.08 13.87 -15.11
N ARG A 210 20.26 14.20 -13.82
CA ARG A 210 21.47 13.79 -13.08
C ARG A 210 21.65 12.28 -13.02
N TRP A 211 20.54 11.56 -12.79
CA TRP A 211 20.56 10.11 -12.73
C TRP A 211 20.95 9.51 -14.09
N VAL A 212 20.32 9.97 -15.19
CA VAL A 212 20.57 9.41 -16.52
C VAL A 212 21.95 9.78 -17.05
N GLU A 213 22.49 10.96 -16.72
CA GLU A 213 23.88 11.35 -17.03
C GLU A 213 24.89 10.45 -16.31
N THR A 214 24.63 10.12 -15.04
CA THR A 214 25.46 9.20 -14.25
C THR A 214 25.40 7.78 -14.83
N PHE A 215 24.18 7.32 -15.14
CA PHE A 215 23.95 6.03 -15.77
C PHE A 215 24.66 5.94 -17.13
N ASN A 216 24.51 6.96 -17.99
CA ASN A 216 25.16 7.05 -19.30
C ASN A 216 26.68 6.98 -19.18
N SER A 217 27.26 7.78 -18.28
CA SER A 217 28.71 7.80 -18.05
C SER A 217 29.25 6.41 -17.63
N ALA A 218 28.50 5.69 -16.79
CA ALA A 218 28.88 4.36 -16.36
C ALA A 218 28.75 3.30 -17.47
N MET A 219 27.74 3.40 -18.33
CA MET A 219 27.60 2.52 -19.49
C MET A 219 28.69 2.79 -20.53
N GLN A 220 29.04 4.06 -20.74
CA GLN A 220 30.15 4.46 -21.60
C GLN A 220 31.49 3.93 -21.08
N ALA A 221 31.75 4.03 -19.78
CA ALA A 221 32.96 3.49 -19.16
C ALA A 221 33.07 1.96 -19.27
N GLN A 222 31.94 1.27 -19.45
CA GLN A 222 31.89 -0.18 -19.71
C GLN A 222 31.91 -0.52 -21.20
N GLU A 223 31.97 0.49 -22.09
CA GLU A 223 31.86 0.33 -23.55
C GLU A 223 30.55 -0.39 -23.96
N ARG A 224 29.45 -0.09 -23.25
CA ARG A 224 28.15 -0.73 -23.47
C ARG A 224 27.15 0.24 -24.10
N ASN A 225 26.53 -0.23 -25.18
CA ASN A 225 25.37 0.41 -25.77
C ASN A 225 24.10 -0.24 -25.21
N VAL A 226 23.34 0.50 -24.42
CA VAL A 226 22.16 -0.02 -23.73
C VAL A 226 20.87 0.67 -24.17
N LEU A 227 19.76 -0.04 -24.01
CA LEU A 227 18.41 0.47 -24.18
C LEU A 227 17.77 0.65 -22.80
N LEU A 228 17.36 1.88 -22.45
CA LEU A 228 16.62 2.17 -21.22
C LEU A 228 15.14 2.38 -21.54
N LEU A 229 14.29 1.51 -21.00
CA LEU A 229 12.84 1.60 -21.05
C LEU A 229 12.32 2.45 -19.89
N LEU A 230 11.41 3.37 -20.22
CA LEU A 230 10.79 4.34 -19.30
C LEU A 230 9.30 4.44 -19.61
N ASP A 231 8.51 4.80 -18.61
CA ASP A 231 7.15 5.25 -18.85
C ASP A 231 7.12 6.67 -19.47
N ASN A 232 5.96 7.12 -19.92
CA ASN A 232 5.79 8.45 -20.52
C ASN A 232 5.59 9.57 -19.47
N ALA A 233 6.19 9.45 -18.28
CA ALA A 233 6.11 10.50 -17.27
C ALA A 233 6.85 11.76 -17.71
N SER A 234 6.31 12.94 -17.38
CA SER A 234 6.93 14.22 -17.74
C SER A 234 8.38 14.40 -17.28
N PRO A 235 8.82 13.88 -16.11
CA PRO A 235 10.23 13.96 -15.69
C PRO A 235 11.21 13.23 -16.61
N HIS A 236 10.74 12.22 -17.36
CA HIS A 236 11.59 11.40 -18.23
C HIS A 236 11.94 12.07 -19.56
N ARG A 237 11.41 13.28 -19.80
CA ARG A 237 11.76 14.09 -20.97
C ARG A 237 13.14 14.70 -20.80
N TYR A 238 14.16 13.94 -21.18
CA TYR A 238 15.54 14.39 -21.23
C TYR A 238 15.90 14.94 -22.61
N GLN A 239 16.61 16.07 -22.65
CA GLN A 239 17.01 16.76 -23.89
C GLN A 239 18.53 16.82 -24.08
N GLY A 240 19.31 16.31 -23.14
CA GLY A 240 20.75 16.23 -23.27
C GLY A 240 21.17 15.14 -24.26
N GLN A 241 22.43 15.17 -24.67
CA GLN A 241 23.02 14.16 -25.54
C GLN A 241 23.40 12.93 -24.71
N LEU A 242 23.03 11.74 -25.18
CA LEU A 242 23.50 10.46 -24.65
C LEU A 242 24.61 9.92 -25.58
N SER A 243 25.43 9.00 -25.07
CA SER A 243 26.64 8.55 -25.79
C SER A 243 26.39 7.55 -26.92
N ASN A 244 25.15 7.08 -27.08
CA ASN A 244 24.75 6.11 -28.11
C ASN A 244 24.44 6.78 -29.45
#